data_AF-A0A0G4FB87-F1
#
_entry.id   AF-A0A0G4FB87-F1
#
_cell.length_a   1.000
_cell.length_b   1.000
_cell.length_c   1.000
_cell.angle_alpha   90.00
_cell.angle_beta   90.00
_cell.angle_gamma   90.00
#
_symmetry.space_group_name_H-M   'P 1'
#
loop_
_entity.id
_entity.type
_entity.pdbx_description
1 polymer ?
#
loop_
_entity_poly.entity_id
_entity_poly.type
_entity_poly.pdbx_seq_one_letter_code
_entity_poly.pdbx_strand_id
1 'polypeptide(L)'
;MQKFRKKIAEKDPDKKTYGPAMQQKIEALLEEFDGFLEVFAEQIQPRFEHQLKRLRQQEASEAAKAAEASKEQEQAAIRQQLADTEKEEQERLAKKQQRDLEAKQREDDNLSRERRLQEEELEREAARQKLLLDMADTQRALESQPYHLIVLEGLTKMGSGLPLSAMRQTVDALCELIGGISQTPDVLAMRVLRLQNQQFQSSIGSRPGSLQILQAVGFRLKTADEIRPLLGQLKQEGTVDPMELYLVMQEPNIVEQYDTWQKWMDGLSRVRDYLLALKQQLTRMALPSSGQEGASGSAAISRDELQDLWDRCADRNK
;
A
#
# COMPACT_ATOMS: atom_id res chain seq x y z
N MET A 1 -54.69 -16.42 -85.13
CA MET A 1 -54.95 -16.68 -86.57
C MET A 1 -54.14 -17.83 -87.17
N GLN A 2 -52.88 -18.06 -86.79
CA GLN A 2 -52.11 -19.22 -87.28
C GLN A 2 -52.77 -20.60 -87.05
N LYS A 3 -53.55 -20.76 -85.97
CA LYS A 3 -54.29 -21.98 -85.67
C LYS A 3 -55.45 -22.28 -86.66
N PHE A 4 -56.07 -21.26 -87.26
CA PHE A 4 -57.17 -21.43 -88.23
C PHE A 4 -56.64 -21.69 -89.65
N ARG A 5 -55.53 -21.04 -90.05
CA ARG A 5 -54.82 -21.33 -91.30
C ARG A 5 -54.36 -22.79 -91.39
N LYS A 6 -53.87 -23.35 -90.28
CA LYS A 6 -53.50 -24.78 -90.19
C LYS A 6 -54.69 -25.73 -90.34
N LYS A 7 -55.89 -25.36 -89.88
CA LYS A 7 -57.10 -26.21 -89.92
C LYS A 7 -57.79 -26.24 -91.29
N ILE A 8 -57.63 -25.20 -92.13
CA ILE A 8 -58.12 -25.18 -93.52
C ILE A 8 -57.22 -26.01 -94.45
N ALA A 9 -55.90 -26.00 -94.21
CA ALA A 9 -54.94 -26.75 -95.00
C ALA A 9 -54.96 -28.29 -94.75
N GLU A 10 -55.81 -28.77 -93.83
CA GLU A 10 -55.93 -30.18 -93.47
C GLU A 10 -56.67 -30.97 -94.57
N LYS A 11 -55.98 -31.91 -95.22
CA LYS A 11 -56.50 -32.68 -96.38
C LYS A 11 -57.16 -34.01 -96.00
N ASP A 12 -57.00 -34.46 -94.77
CA ASP A 12 -57.48 -35.75 -94.25
C ASP A 12 -59.01 -35.71 -93.99
N PRO A 13 -59.85 -36.49 -94.72
CA PRO A 13 -61.30 -36.36 -94.70
C PRO A 13 -61.95 -36.65 -93.34
N ASP A 14 -61.37 -37.54 -92.53
CA ASP A 14 -61.91 -37.90 -91.20
C ASP A 14 -61.60 -36.83 -90.12
N LYS A 15 -60.68 -35.90 -90.40
CA LYS A 15 -60.29 -34.81 -89.47
C LYS A 15 -60.81 -33.43 -89.90
N LYS A 16 -61.50 -33.34 -91.04
CA LYS A 16 -62.12 -32.10 -91.51
C LYS A 16 -63.24 -31.69 -90.57
N THR A 17 -62.94 -30.72 -89.70
CA THR A 17 -63.88 -30.21 -88.70
C THR A 17 -64.92 -29.24 -89.28
N TYR A 18 -64.65 -28.69 -90.47
CA TYR A 18 -65.47 -27.64 -91.09
C TYR A 18 -65.96 -28.11 -92.45
N GLY A 19 -67.28 -28.09 -92.66
CA GLY A 19 -67.87 -28.33 -93.97
C GLY A 19 -67.48 -27.26 -95.00
N PRO A 20 -67.66 -27.51 -96.30
CA PRO A 20 -67.18 -26.63 -97.38
C PRO A 20 -67.61 -25.16 -97.23
N ALA A 21 -68.85 -24.93 -96.81
CA ALA A 21 -69.39 -23.58 -96.58
C ALA A 21 -68.73 -22.83 -95.42
N MET A 22 -68.23 -23.55 -94.40
CA MET A 22 -67.55 -22.96 -93.24
C MET A 22 -66.06 -22.74 -93.51
N GLN A 23 -65.44 -23.59 -94.33
CA GLN A 23 -64.06 -23.37 -94.82
C GLN A 23 -63.98 -22.09 -95.63
N GLN A 24 -64.93 -21.86 -96.55
CA GLN A 24 -65.01 -20.60 -97.30
C GLN A 24 -65.18 -19.38 -96.39
N LYS A 25 -65.99 -19.48 -95.33
CA LYS A 25 -66.14 -18.37 -94.36
C LYS A 25 -64.86 -18.10 -93.57
N ILE A 26 -64.12 -19.14 -93.18
CA ILE A 26 -62.85 -18.97 -92.46
C ILE A 26 -61.76 -18.48 -93.41
N GLU A 27 -61.74 -18.93 -94.67
CA GLU A 27 -60.84 -18.41 -95.71
C GLU A 27 -61.09 -16.92 -95.94
N ALA A 28 -62.34 -16.52 -96.14
CA ALA A 28 -62.72 -15.10 -96.27
C ALA A 28 -62.32 -14.28 -95.03
N LEU A 29 -62.53 -14.81 -93.82
CA LEU A 29 -62.15 -14.13 -92.57
C LEU A 29 -60.63 -14.05 -92.36
N LEU A 30 -59.88 -15.04 -92.85
CA LEU A 30 -58.43 -15.00 -92.85
C LEU A 30 -57.91 -14.00 -93.88
N GLU A 31 -58.52 -13.91 -95.05
CA GLU A 31 -58.20 -12.94 -96.08
C GLU A 31 -58.48 -11.50 -95.60
N GLU A 32 -59.63 -11.27 -94.95
CA GLU A 32 -59.93 -9.98 -94.29
C GLU A 32 -58.94 -9.66 -93.15
N PHE A 33 -58.54 -10.66 -92.36
CA PHE A 33 -57.57 -10.45 -91.28
C PHE A 33 -56.16 -10.19 -91.80
N ASP A 34 -55.80 -10.82 -92.92
CA ASP A 34 -54.51 -10.64 -93.57
C ASP A 34 -54.46 -9.26 -94.22
N GLY A 35 -55.55 -8.83 -94.86
CA GLY A 35 -55.73 -7.45 -95.30
C GLY A 35 -55.71 -6.45 -94.14
N PHE A 36 -56.31 -6.78 -92.99
CA PHE A 36 -56.20 -5.95 -91.79
C PHE A 36 -54.77 -5.87 -91.25
N LEU A 37 -54.03 -6.99 -91.24
CA LEU A 37 -52.64 -7.01 -90.81
C LEU A 37 -51.73 -6.24 -91.78
N GLU A 38 -52.00 -6.31 -93.08
CA GLU A 38 -51.29 -5.55 -94.10
C GLU A 38 -51.56 -4.05 -93.93
N VAL A 39 -52.83 -3.65 -93.78
CA VAL A 39 -53.20 -2.26 -93.43
C VAL A 39 -52.58 -1.84 -92.09
N PHE A 40 -52.56 -2.74 -91.10
CA PHE A 40 -51.96 -2.46 -89.80
C PHE A 40 -50.44 -2.29 -89.91
N ALA A 41 -49.74 -3.15 -90.63
CA ALA A 41 -48.28 -3.12 -90.78
C ALA A 41 -47.80 -1.99 -91.70
N GLU A 42 -48.55 -1.67 -92.76
CA GLU A 42 -48.14 -0.70 -93.78
C GLU A 42 -48.71 0.71 -93.54
N GLN A 43 -49.90 0.84 -92.96
CA GLN A 43 -50.55 2.15 -92.83
C GLN A 43 -50.64 2.63 -91.37
N ILE A 44 -50.88 1.72 -90.42
CA ILE A 44 -51.09 2.07 -89.01
C ILE A 44 -49.75 2.07 -88.25
N GLN A 45 -48.98 1.00 -88.33
CA GLN A 45 -47.73 0.80 -87.61
C GLN A 45 -46.69 1.88 -87.92
N PRO A 46 -46.46 2.32 -89.17
CA PRO A 46 -45.48 3.38 -89.46
C PRO A 46 -45.88 4.73 -88.85
N ARG A 47 -47.20 4.99 -88.67
CA ARG A 47 -47.69 6.20 -88.00
C ARG A 47 -47.37 6.21 -86.50
N PHE A 48 -47.27 5.03 -85.87
CA PHE A 48 -46.93 4.88 -84.45
C PHE A 48 -45.45 4.52 -84.21
N GLU A 49 -44.69 4.19 -85.24
CA GLU A 49 -43.29 3.78 -85.15
C GLU A 49 -42.40 4.87 -84.54
N HIS A 50 -42.68 6.14 -84.86
CA HIS A 50 -42.03 7.28 -84.23
C HIS A 50 -42.32 7.36 -82.72
N GLN A 51 -43.56 7.08 -82.28
CA GLN A 51 -43.93 7.10 -80.86
C GLN A 51 -43.30 5.92 -80.11
N LEU A 52 -43.29 4.73 -80.69
CA LEU A 52 -42.62 3.54 -80.13
C LEU A 52 -41.11 3.73 -80.01
N LYS A 53 -40.46 4.34 -81.01
CA LYS A 53 -39.03 4.66 -80.98
C LYS A 53 -38.71 5.69 -79.90
N ARG A 54 -39.58 6.69 -79.72
CA ARG A 54 -39.46 7.71 -78.67
C ARG A 54 -39.63 7.12 -77.26
N LEU A 55 -40.60 6.23 -77.07
CA LEU A 55 -40.79 5.48 -75.81
C LEU A 55 -39.58 4.61 -75.48
N ARG A 56 -39.07 3.83 -76.45
CA ARG A 56 -37.86 3.01 -76.25
C ARG A 56 -36.63 3.86 -75.95
N GLN A 57 -36.48 5.02 -76.57
CA GLN A 57 -35.41 5.97 -76.25
C GLN A 57 -35.56 6.58 -74.85
N GLN A 58 -36.80 6.87 -74.41
CA GLN A 58 -37.06 7.31 -73.04
C GLN A 58 -36.75 6.22 -72.03
N GLU A 59 -37.25 4.99 -72.23
CA GLU A 59 -36.94 3.84 -71.37
C GLU A 59 -35.44 3.56 -71.30
N ALA A 60 -34.72 3.61 -72.43
CA ALA A 60 -33.27 3.43 -72.45
C ALA A 60 -32.54 4.58 -71.74
N SER A 61 -33.00 5.83 -71.89
CA SER A 61 -32.43 6.98 -71.19
C SER A 61 -32.70 6.93 -69.68
N GLU A 62 -33.88 6.48 -69.26
CA GLU A 62 -34.25 6.34 -67.86
C GLU A 62 -33.50 5.17 -67.20
N ALA A 63 -33.36 4.04 -67.90
CA ALA A 63 -32.54 2.91 -67.46
C ALA A 63 -31.06 3.29 -67.34
N ALA A 64 -30.52 4.08 -68.28
CA ALA A 64 -29.15 4.59 -68.21
C ALA A 64 -28.94 5.52 -67.01
N LYS A 65 -29.88 6.46 -66.77
CA LYS A 65 -29.83 7.36 -65.60
C LYS A 65 -29.98 6.60 -64.28
N ALA A 66 -30.84 5.58 -64.23
CA ALA A 66 -31.01 4.74 -63.04
C ALA A 66 -29.75 3.90 -62.75
N ALA A 67 -29.10 3.37 -63.80
CA ALA A 67 -27.85 2.62 -63.65
C ALA A 67 -26.68 3.53 -63.21
N GLU A 68 -26.62 4.77 -63.71
CA GLU A 68 -25.62 5.75 -63.30
C GLU A 68 -25.83 6.21 -61.86
N ALA A 69 -27.08 6.49 -61.47
CA ALA A 69 -27.45 6.80 -60.08
C ALA A 69 -27.16 5.63 -59.12
N SER A 70 -27.40 4.39 -59.53
CA SER A 70 -27.07 3.20 -58.73
C SER A 70 -25.56 3.05 -58.52
N LYS A 71 -24.75 3.29 -59.55
CA LYS A 71 -23.28 3.28 -59.43
C LYS A 71 -22.76 4.38 -58.53
N GLU A 72 -23.36 5.57 -58.60
CA GLU A 72 -22.98 6.70 -57.74
C GLU A 72 -23.35 6.43 -56.28
N GLN A 73 -24.50 5.81 -56.02
CA GLN A 73 -24.89 5.35 -54.68
C GLN A 73 -23.95 4.26 -54.14
N GLU A 74 -23.59 3.25 -54.94
CA GLU A 74 -22.62 2.23 -54.53
C GLU A 74 -21.24 2.85 -54.22
N GLN A 75 -20.76 3.76 -55.06
CA GLN A 75 -19.49 4.45 -54.82
C GLN A 75 -19.54 5.33 -53.56
N ALA A 76 -20.66 6.01 -53.31
CA ALA A 76 -20.86 6.77 -52.08
C ALA A 76 -20.87 5.86 -50.85
N ALA A 77 -21.55 4.71 -50.92
CA ALA A 77 -21.59 3.73 -49.83
C ALA A 77 -20.20 3.14 -49.53
N ILE A 78 -19.41 2.81 -50.57
CA ILE A 78 -18.03 2.32 -50.41
C ILE A 78 -17.15 3.40 -49.76
N ARG A 79 -17.24 4.66 -50.20
CA ARG A 79 -16.48 5.76 -49.59
C ARG A 79 -16.84 5.98 -48.13
N GLN A 80 -18.12 5.85 -47.79
CA GLN A 80 -18.58 5.99 -46.41
C GLN A 80 -18.06 4.84 -45.54
N GLN A 81 -18.13 3.59 -46.01
CA GLN A 81 -17.57 2.43 -45.30
C GLN A 81 -16.06 2.55 -45.07
N LEU A 82 -15.30 3.02 -46.07
CA LEU A 82 -13.87 3.25 -45.92
C LEU A 82 -13.59 4.34 -44.86
N ALA A 83 -14.32 5.45 -44.91
CA ALA A 83 -14.16 6.54 -43.93
C ALA A 83 -14.52 6.10 -42.50
N ASP A 84 -15.55 5.28 -42.33
CA ASP A 84 -15.94 4.73 -41.03
C ASP A 84 -14.90 3.73 -40.51
N THR A 85 -14.34 2.89 -41.39
CA THR A 85 -13.27 1.94 -41.03
C THR A 85 -12.00 2.67 -40.61
N GLU A 86 -11.60 3.73 -41.34
CA GLU A 86 -10.43 4.55 -40.98
C GLU A 86 -10.61 5.25 -39.63
N LYS A 87 -11.81 5.77 -39.34
CA LYS A 87 -12.11 6.36 -38.02
C LYS A 87 -12.03 5.33 -36.90
N GLU A 88 -12.60 4.15 -37.08
CA GLU A 88 -12.55 3.10 -36.07
C GLU A 88 -11.10 2.66 -35.80
N GLU A 89 -10.27 2.54 -36.85
CA GLU A 89 -8.86 2.20 -36.71
C GLU A 89 -8.07 3.28 -35.96
N GLN A 90 -8.32 4.56 -36.28
CA GLN A 90 -7.72 5.69 -35.56
C GLN A 90 -8.12 5.72 -34.08
N GLU A 91 -9.40 5.47 -33.76
CA GLU A 91 -9.88 5.40 -32.38
C GLU A 91 -9.26 4.22 -31.62
N ARG A 92 -9.10 3.06 -32.27
CA ARG A 92 -8.43 1.89 -31.66
C ARG A 92 -6.96 2.18 -31.37
N LEU A 93 -6.26 2.85 -32.28
CA LEU A 93 -4.86 3.26 -32.09
C LEU A 93 -4.73 4.28 -30.95
N ALA A 94 -5.57 5.32 -30.92
CA ALA A 94 -5.56 6.32 -29.85
C ALA A 94 -5.84 5.69 -28.48
N LYS A 95 -6.83 4.79 -28.39
CA LYS A 95 -7.16 4.08 -27.16
C LYS A 95 -6.04 3.14 -26.70
N LYS A 96 -5.32 2.52 -27.64
CA LYS A 96 -4.15 1.69 -27.33
C LYS A 96 -3.01 2.55 -26.78
N GLN A 97 -2.69 3.67 -27.43
CA GLN A 97 -1.66 4.61 -26.97
C GLN A 97 -1.98 5.18 -25.58
N GLN A 98 -3.25 5.54 -25.33
CA GLN A 98 -3.68 6.02 -24.02
C GLN A 98 -3.49 4.96 -22.93
N ARG A 99 -3.88 3.70 -23.21
CA ARG A 99 -3.67 2.59 -22.28
C ARG A 99 -2.19 2.33 -21.99
N ASP A 100 -1.35 2.40 -23.02
CA ASP A 100 0.10 2.21 -22.87
C ASP A 100 0.74 3.34 -22.04
N LEU A 101 0.27 4.59 -22.21
CA LEU A 101 0.70 5.73 -21.39
C LEU A 101 0.24 5.58 -19.93
N GLU A 102 -1.02 5.22 -19.69
CA GLU A 102 -1.55 5.00 -18.34
C GLU A 102 -0.85 3.82 -17.65
N ALA A 103 -0.52 2.76 -18.39
CA ALA A 103 0.23 1.61 -17.86
C ALA A 103 1.64 2.02 -17.43
N LYS A 104 2.35 2.80 -18.26
CA LYS A 104 3.68 3.33 -17.92
C LYS A 104 3.65 4.25 -16.70
N GLN A 105 2.67 5.16 -16.62
CA GLN A 105 2.52 6.04 -15.46
C GLN A 105 2.30 5.24 -14.16
N ARG A 106 1.47 4.19 -14.21
CA ARG A 106 1.26 3.31 -13.04
C ARG A 106 2.52 2.54 -12.64
N GLU A 107 3.31 2.09 -13.62
CA GLU A 107 4.57 1.41 -13.35
C GLU A 107 5.59 2.36 -12.70
N ASP A 108 5.73 3.58 -13.22
CA ASP A 108 6.59 4.62 -12.66
C ASP A 108 6.15 5.03 -11.25
N ASP A 109 4.85 5.16 -11.01
CA ASP A 109 4.28 5.45 -9.69
C ASP A 109 4.57 4.34 -8.68
N ASN A 110 4.40 3.07 -9.09
CA ASN A 110 4.70 1.92 -8.24
C ASN A 110 6.18 1.84 -7.91
N LEU A 111 7.06 2.02 -8.90
CA LEU A 111 8.51 2.04 -8.71
C LEU A 111 8.93 3.18 -7.77
N SER A 112 8.31 4.36 -7.93
CA SER A 112 8.56 5.52 -7.07
C SER A 112 8.11 5.27 -5.62
N ARG A 113 6.98 4.59 -5.42
CA ARG A 113 6.51 4.19 -4.08
C ARG A 113 7.44 3.17 -3.44
N GLU A 114 7.87 2.16 -4.18
CA GLU A 114 8.79 1.14 -3.69
C GLU A 114 10.13 1.74 -3.27
N ARG A 115 10.69 2.65 -4.09
CA ARG A 115 11.92 3.38 -3.74
C ARG A 115 11.78 4.21 -2.47
N ARG A 116 10.65 4.91 -2.28
CA ARG A 116 10.39 5.69 -1.06
C ARG A 116 10.30 4.80 0.18
N LEU A 117 9.65 3.64 0.08
CA LEU A 117 9.57 2.69 1.18
C LEU A 117 10.95 2.12 1.54
N GLN A 118 11.76 1.76 0.54
CA GLN A 118 13.13 1.30 0.75
C GLN A 118 14.02 2.38 1.38
N GLU A 119 13.90 3.63 0.91
CA GLU A 119 14.64 4.76 1.48
C GLU A 119 14.23 5.03 2.94
N GLU A 120 12.94 5.02 3.25
CA GLU A 120 12.44 5.18 4.63
C GLU A 120 12.90 4.04 5.54
N GLU A 121 12.95 2.80 5.04
CA GLU A 121 13.46 1.65 5.79
C GLU A 121 14.96 1.79 6.07
N LEU A 122 15.75 2.15 5.06
CA LEU A 122 17.18 2.42 5.20
C LEU A 122 17.47 3.58 6.17
N GLU A 123 16.69 4.66 6.12
CA GLU A 123 16.83 5.79 7.06
C GLU A 123 16.51 5.36 8.49
N ARG A 124 15.46 4.55 8.68
CA ARG A 124 15.11 4.01 10.01
C ARG A 124 16.19 3.09 10.54
N GLU A 125 16.76 2.22 9.71
CA GLU A 125 17.88 1.35 10.08
C GLU A 125 19.13 2.17 10.44
N ALA A 126 19.49 3.17 9.62
CA ALA A 126 20.62 4.05 9.89
C ALA A 126 20.44 4.83 11.21
N ALA A 127 19.23 5.37 11.47
CA ALA A 127 18.92 6.05 12.72
C ALA A 127 19.02 5.11 13.94
N ARG A 128 18.55 3.86 13.80
CA ARG A 128 18.69 2.83 14.85
C ARG A 128 20.15 2.46 15.10
N GLN A 129 20.94 2.26 14.05
CA GLN A 129 22.36 1.94 14.17
C GLN A 129 23.15 3.08 14.81
N LYS A 130 22.86 4.32 14.43
CA LYS A 130 23.45 5.50 15.06
C LYS A 130 23.12 5.55 16.55
N LEU A 131 21.86 5.32 16.91
CA LEU A 131 21.44 5.25 18.32
C LEU A 131 22.23 4.18 19.08
N LEU A 132 22.41 2.99 18.51
CA LEU A 132 23.20 1.92 19.12
C LEU A 132 24.66 2.33 19.34
N LEU A 133 25.28 3.00 18.37
CA LEU A 133 26.67 3.49 18.49
C LEU A 133 26.80 4.56 19.59
N ASP A 134 25.91 5.57 19.58
CA ASP A 134 25.90 6.64 20.59
C ASP A 134 25.71 6.05 22.00
N MET A 135 24.86 5.03 22.13
CA MET A 135 24.64 4.32 23.38
C MET A 135 25.85 3.47 23.81
N ALA A 136 26.52 2.79 22.88
CA ALA A 136 27.74 2.03 23.16
C ALA A 136 28.89 2.94 23.62
N ASP A 137 29.03 4.11 23.02
CA ASP A 137 30.04 5.10 23.42
C ASP A 137 29.72 5.68 24.80
N THR A 138 28.43 5.97 25.08
CA THR A 138 27.98 6.36 26.41
C THR A 138 28.29 5.28 27.45
N GLN A 139 28.01 4.02 27.12
CA GLN A 139 28.31 2.88 27.99
C GLN A 139 29.81 2.76 28.27
N ARG A 140 30.66 2.88 27.26
CA ARG A 140 32.12 2.83 27.39
C ARG A 140 32.64 3.98 28.27
N ALA A 141 32.10 5.19 28.09
CA ALA A 141 32.46 6.35 28.90
C ALA A 141 32.09 6.12 30.38
N LEU A 142 30.91 5.55 30.64
CA LEU A 142 30.45 5.22 32.00
C LEU A 142 31.29 4.13 32.65
N GLU A 143 31.69 3.08 31.91
CA GLU A 143 32.50 1.98 32.46
C GLU A 143 33.89 2.41 32.95
N SER A 144 34.42 3.51 32.43
CA SER A 144 35.68 4.09 32.92
C SER A 144 35.56 4.82 34.26
N GLN A 145 34.33 5.12 34.68
CA GLN A 145 34.07 5.90 35.89
C GLN A 145 33.74 5.01 37.10
N PRO A 146 34.16 5.41 38.31
CA PRO A 146 33.66 4.81 39.53
C PRO A 146 32.12 4.87 39.60
N TYR A 147 31.46 3.75 39.89
CA TYR A 147 30.00 3.65 39.86
C TYR A 147 29.28 4.71 40.72
N HIS A 148 29.86 5.11 41.86
CA HIS A 148 29.27 6.13 42.73
C HIS A 148 29.15 7.50 42.04
N LEU A 149 30.13 7.89 41.23
CA LEU A 149 30.07 9.15 40.47
C LEU A 149 28.96 9.11 39.42
N ILE A 150 28.76 7.96 38.78
CA ILE A 150 27.67 7.74 37.81
C ILE A 150 26.31 7.86 38.51
N VAL A 151 26.16 7.26 39.69
CA VAL A 151 24.93 7.36 40.49
C VAL A 151 24.65 8.83 40.87
N LEU A 152 25.66 9.55 41.35
CA LEU A 152 25.54 10.96 41.72
C LEU A 152 25.18 11.86 40.54
N GLU A 153 25.80 11.64 39.38
CA GLU A 153 25.46 12.36 38.15
C GLU A 153 24.02 12.08 37.72
N GLY A 154 23.60 10.81 37.76
CA GLY A 154 22.23 10.41 37.45
C GLY A 154 21.20 11.07 38.36
N LEU A 155 21.46 11.12 39.67
CA LEU A 155 20.59 11.81 40.63
C LEU A 155 20.61 13.33 40.48
N THR A 156 21.76 13.92 40.16
CA THR A 156 21.87 15.36 39.88
C THR A 156 21.01 15.74 38.67
N LYS A 157 21.09 14.96 37.58
CA LYS A 157 20.25 15.13 36.39
C LYS A 157 18.77 14.96 36.72
N MET A 158 18.42 13.98 37.54
CA MET A 158 17.06 13.75 38.00
C MET A 158 16.52 14.94 38.80
N GLY A 159 17.31 15.46 39.75
CA GLY A 159 16.95 16.61 40.58
C GLY A 159 16.78 17.91 39.79
N SER A 160 17.57 18.12 38.73
CA SER A 160 17.41 19.28 37.83
C SER A 160 16.28 19.11 36.81
N GLY A 161 15.95 17.88 36.43
CA GLY A 161 15.07 17.57 35.31
C GLY A 161 13.65 17.19 35.70
N LEU A 162 13.38 16.89 36.97
CA LEU A 162 12.08 16.44 37.45
C LEU A 162 11.57 17.28 38.63
N PRO A 163 10.23 17.44 38.77
CA PRO A 163 9.66 17.93 40.01
C PRO A 163 9.88 16.93 41.15
N LEU A 164 9.96 17.43 42.39
CA LEU A 164 10.27 16.65 43.59
C LEU A 164 9.39 15.39 43.75
N SER A 165 8.09 15.50 43.44
CA SER A 165 7.15 14.37 43.51
C SER A 165 7.48 13.26 42.50
N ALA A 166 7.85 13.61 41.27
CA ALA A 166 8.27 12.65 40.26
C ALA A 166 9.63 12.05 40.57
N MET A 167 10.59 12.85 41.05
CA MET A 167 11.88 12.35 41.54
C MET A 167 11.69 11.32 42.64
N ARG A 168 10.82 11.59 43.63
CA ARG A 168 10.51 10.63 44.70
C ARG A 168 9.95 9.31 44.15
N GLN A 169 8.97 9.38 43.25
CA GLN A 169 8.40 8.19 42.62
C GLN A 169 9.44 7.38 41.84
N THR A 170 10.36 8.04 41.14
CA THR A 170 11.43 7.37 40.40
C THR A 170 12.46 6.74 41.35
N VAL A 171 12.85 7.42 42.43
CA VAL A 171 13.73 6.86 43.47
C VAL A 171 13.07 5.67 44.16
N ASP A 172 11.75 5.74 44.41
CA ASP A 172 10.96 4.63 44.96
C ASP A 172 11.02 3.40 44.04
N ALA A 173 10.74 3.58 42.75
CA ALA A 173 10.78 2.51 41.76
C ALA A 173 12.20 1.91 41.62
N LEU A 174 13.25 2.73 41.66
CA LEU A 174 14.64 2.26 41.66
C LEU A 174 14.97 1.45 42.92
N CYS A 175 14.52 1.88 44.10
CA CYS A 175 14.68 1.14 45.35
C CYS A 175 14.01 -0.24 45.28
N GLU A 176 12.78 -0.30 44.74
CA GLU A 176 12.03 -1.55 44.61
C GLU A 176 12.72 -2.52 43.65
N LEU A 177 13.15 -2.03 42.49
CA LEU A 177 13.85 -2.84 41.48
C LEU A 177 15.19 -3.38 42.02
N ILE A 178 16.08 -2.49 42.47
CA ILE A 178 17.42 -2.88 42.96
C ILE A 178 17.29 -3.71 44.25
N GLY A 179 16.35 -3.36 45.12
CA GLY A 179 16.03 -4.10 46.33
C GLY A 179 15.57 -5.52 46.05
N GLY A 180 14.68 -5.71 45.07
CA GLY A 180 14.24 -7.05 44.68
C GLY A 180 15.35 -7.88 44.04
N ILE A 181 16.19 -7.28 43.17
CA ILE A 181 17.36 -7.99 42.60
C ILE A 181 18.32 -8.43 43.72
N SER A 182 18.56 -7.57 44.72
CA SER A 182 19.45 -7.89 45.84
C SER A 182 18.89 -9.00 46.76
N GLN A 183 17.57 -9.17 46.81
CA GLN A 183 16.92 -10.21 47.63
C GLN A 183 16.81 -11.54 46.90
N THR A 184 16.56 -11.50 45.59
CA THR A 184 16.38 -12.68 44.74
C THR A 184 17.23 -12.53 43.47
N PRO A 185 18.56 -12.64 43.56
CA PRO A 185 19.46 -12.39 42.43
C PRO A 185 19.31 -13.42 41.31
N ASP A 186 18.82 -14.62 41.62
CA ASP A 186 18.55 -15.72 40.70
C ASP A 186 17.37 -15.44 39.75
N VAL A 187 16.45 -14.56 40.12
CA VAL A 187 15.26 -14.24 39.33
C VAL A 187 15.63 -13.40 38.10
N LEU A 188 15.80 -14.07 36.95
CA LEU A 188 16.18 -13.45 35.69
C LEU A 188 15.23 -12.34 35.23
N ALA A 189 13.93 -12.47 35.50
CA ALA A 189 12.91 -11.50 35.08
C ALA A 189 13.12 -10.09 35.65
N MET A 190 13.79 -9.98 36.80
CA MET A 190 14.13 -8.68 37.41
C MET A 190 15.39 -8.04 36.80
N ARG A 191 16.20 -8.83 36.11
CA ARG A 191 17.50 -8.44 35.53
C ARG A 191 17.44 -8.24 34.02
N VAL A 192 16.30 -8.51 33.39
CA VAL A 192 16.06 -8.27 31.96
C VAL A 192 14.88 -7.32 31.83
N LEU A 193 15.17 -6.06 31.51
CA LEU A 193 14.17 -4.99 31.42
C LEU A 193 14.00 -4.58 29.96
N ARG A 194 12.78 -4.75 29.42
CA ARG A 194 12.42 -4.29 28.08
C ARG A 194 12.28 -2.77 28.07
N LEU A 195 13.07 -2.06 27.25
CA LEU A 195 13.02 -0.59 27.24
C LEU A 195 11.67 -0.06 26.79
N GLN A 196 10.98 -0.74 25.87
CA GLN A 196 9.69 -0.33 25.33
C GLN A 196 8.51 -0.62 26.28
N ASN A 197 8.75 -1.27 27.42
CA ASN A 197 7.69 -1.53 28.39
C ASN A 197 7.14 -0.22 28.97
N GLN A 198 5.83 0.01 28.83
CA GLN A 198 5.21 1.28 29.21
C GLN A 198 5.29 1.57 30.72
N GLN A 199 5.20 0.54 31.57
CA GLN A 199 5.32 0.68 33.02
C GLN A 199 6.76 1.04 33.42
N PHE A 200 7.76 0.41 32.80
CA PHE A 200 9.16 0.77 32.97
C PHE A 200 9.39 2.21 32.52
N GLN A 201 8.90 2.59 31.33
CA GLN A 201 9.06 3.94 30.80
C GLN A 201 8.45 5.01 31.71
N SER A 202 7.25 4.80 32.23
CA SER A 202 6.56 5.79 33.08
C SER A 202 7.21 5.96 34.46
N SER A 203 7.82 4.89 35.01
CA SER A 203 8.43 4.90 36.34
C SER A 203 9.91 5.27 36.32
N ILE A 204 10.67 4.69 35.39
CA ILE A 204 12.14 4.74 35.36
C ILE A 204 12.65 5.15 33.97
N GLY A 205 12.29 4.44 32.90
CA GLY A 205 12.97 4.48 31.60
C GLY A 205 13.00 5.84 30.89
N SER A 206 11.99 6.68 31.06
CA SER A 206 11.92 8.04 30.47
C SER A 206 12.48 9.14 31.37
N ARG A 207 12.93 8.79 32.58
CA ARG A 207 13.30 9.75 33.63
C ARG A 207 14.77 10.16 33.48
N PRO A 208 15.10 11.46 33.53
CA PRO A 208 16.49 11.92 33.44
C PRO A 208 17.39 11.24 34.47
N GLY A 209 18.53 10.70 34.02
CA GLY A 209 19.56 10.10 34.87
C GLY A 209 19.24 8.72 35.47
N SER A 210 18.02 8.21 35.36
CA SER A 210 17.64 6.90 35.92
C SER A 210 18.39 5.74 35.25
N LEU A 211 18.55 5.79 33.93
CA LEU A 211 19.29 4.77 33.18
C LEU A 211 20.77 4.74 33.56
N GLN A 212 21.38 5.90 33.87
CA GLN A 212 22.77 5.97 34.35
C GLN A 212 22.91 5.25 35.69
N ILE A 213 21.95 5.40 36.60
CA ILE A 213 21.93 4.69 37.88
C ILE A 213 21.83 3.18 37.65
N LEU A 214 20.97 2.73 36.72
CA LEU A 214 20.88 1.32 36.35
C LEU A 214 22.19 0.79 35.74
N GLN A 215 22.84 1.57 34.88
CA GLN A 215 24.13 1.21 34.29
C GLN A 215 25.23 1.11 35.35
N ALA A 216 25.21 2.01 36.34
CA ALA A 216 26.15 2.01 37.45
C ALA A 216 26.07 0.74 38.30
N VAL A 217 24.87 0.18 38.49
CA VAL A 217 24.69 -1.09 39.22
C VAL A 217 24.98 -2.34 38.38
N GLY A 218 25.24 -2.18 37.08
CA GLY A 218 25.67 -3.28 36.21
C GLY A 218 24.69 -3.65 35.09
N PHE A 219 23.60 -2.91 34.89
CA PHE A 219 22.81 -3.09 33.67
C PHE A 219 23.62 -2.68 32.43
N ARG A 220 23.40 -3.41 31.34
CA ARG A 220 23.99 -3.17 30.02
C ARG A 220 22.88 -3.18 28.99
N LEU A 221 22.96 -2.27 28.03
CA LEU A 221 22.05 -2.29 26.90
C LEU A 221 22.41 -3.47 25.99
N LYS A 222 21.39 -4.21 25.55
CA LYS A 222 21.49 -5.33 24.64
C LYS A 222 20.31 -5.37 23.67
N THR A 223 20.51 -5.87 22.46
CA THR A 223 19.42 -6.16 21.53
C THR A 223 18.74 -7.49 21.89
N ALA A 224 17.50 -7.67 21.47
CA ALA A 224 16.76 -8.93 21.63
C ALA A 224 17.53 -10.12 21.04
N ASP A 225 18.23 -9.90 19.92
CA ASP A 225 19.06 -10.92 19.30
C ASP A 225 20.22 -11.36 20.20
N GLU A 226 20.93 -10.42 20.83
CA GLU A 226 22.04 -10.71 21.75
C GLU A 226 21.59 -11.48 23.00
N ILE A 227 20.35 -11.29 23.44
CA ILE A 227 19.82 -11.89 24.68
C ILE A 227 18.79 -12.99 24.42
N ARG A 228 18.71 -13.49 23.19
CA ARG A 228 17.77 -14.55 22.79
C ARG A 228 17.76 -15.77 23.75
N PRO A 229 18.92 -16.27 24.25
CA PRO A 229 18.92 -17.36 25.22
C PRO A 229 18.22 -17.03 26.54
N LEU A 230 18.31 -15.77 27.00
CA LEU A 230 17.65 -15.29 28.22
C LEU A 230 16.14 -15.12 28.01
N LEU A 231 15.73 -14.61 26.84
CA LEU A 231 14.31 -14.48 26.48
C LEU A 231 13.61 -15.84 26.39
N GLY A 232 14.32 -16.87 25.94
CA GLY A 232 13.86 -18.27 25.96
C GLY A 232 13.51 -18.77 27.36
N GLN A 233 14.38 -18.50 28.33
CA GLN A 233 14.14 -18.86 29.73
C GLN A 233 12.94 -18.11 30.33
N LEU A 234 12.70 -16.87 29.90
CA LEU A 234 11.56 -16.06 30.32
C LEU A 234 10.25 -16.43 29.60
N LYS A 235 10.27 -17.40 28.67
CA LYS A 235 9.14 -17.76 27.82
C LYS A 235 8.59 -16.56 27.02
N GLN A 236 9.48 -15.66 26.62
CA GLN A 236 9.17 -14.45 25.84
C GLN A 236 9.54 -14.58 24.36
N GLU A 237 9.71 -15.80 23.84
CA GLU A 237 10.11 -16.12 22.44
C GLU A 237 9.05 -15.82 21.37
N GLY A 238 8.10 -14.91 21.63
CA GLY A 238 7.18 -14.45 20.59
C GLY A 238 7.92 -13.75 19.44
N THR A 239 7.17 -13.20 18.48
CA THR A 239 7.70 -12.30 17.45
C THR A 239 8.22 -11.01 18.10
N VAL A 240 9.40 -11.07 18.70
CA VAL A 240 10.16 -9.93 19.23
C VAL A 240 11.02 -9.41 18.09
N ASP A 241 10.99 -8.10 17.85
CA ASP A 241 11.88 -7.46 16.88
C ASP A 241 13.33 -7.75 17.32
N PRO A 242 14.19 -8.39 16.49
CA PRO A 242 15.59 -8.68 16.85
C PRO A 242 16.37 -7.44 17.29
N MET A 243 15.96 -6.26 16.84
CA MET A 243 16.57 -4.97 17.15
C MET A 243 15.96 -4.28 18.37
N GLU A 244 14.98 -4.91 19.03
CA GLU A 244 14.40 -4.37 20.26
C GLU A 244 15.44 -4.30 21.38
N LEU A 245 15.40 -3.24 22.19
CA LEU A 245 16.41 -2.95 23.18
C LEU A 245 15.99 -3.39 24.58
N TYR A 246 16.95 -3.95 25.32
CA TYR A 246 16.80 -4.41 26.69
C TYR A 246 17.94 -3.88 27.56
N LEU A 247 17.66 -3.60 28.82
CA LEU A 247 18.68 -3.53 29.86
C LEU A 247 18.83 -4.91 30.47
N VAL A 248 20.05 -5.45 30.45
CA VAL A 248 20.37 -6.76 31.02
C VAL A 248 21.48 -6.62 32.05
N MET A 249 21.24 -7.19 33.23
CA MET A 249 22.23 -7.32 34.29
C MET A 249 22.65 -8.79 34.38
N GLN A 250 23.93 -9.08 34.11
CA GLN A 250 24.47 -10.43 34.19
C GLN A 250 24.93 -10.73 35.62
N GLU A 251 24.52 -11.87 36.18
CA GLU A 251 25.17 -12.40 37.39
C GLU A 251 26.56 -12.89 37.05
N PRO A 252 27.56 -12.57 37.89
CA PRO A 252 28.77 -13.36 37.96
C PRO A 252 28.45 -14.79 38.40
N ASN A 253 29.13 -15.79 37.83
CA ASN A 253 28.98 -17.18 38.24
C ASN A 253 29.48 -17.36 39.69
N ILE A 254 28.56 -17.63 40.63
CA ILE A 254 28.89 -17.74 42.05
C ILE A 254 29.89 -18.88 42.35
N VAL A 255 29.87 -19.96 41.56
CA VAL A 255 30.71 -21.14 41.76
C VAL A 255 32.15 -20.86 41.30
N GLU A 256 32.30 -20.19 40.17
CA GLU A 256 33.60 -19.94 39.54
C GLU A 256 34.23 -18.62 39.98
N GLN A 257 33.42 -17.64 40.37
CA GLN A 257 33.82 -16.24 40.58
C GLN A 257 33.17 -15.63 41.82
N TYR A 258 33.26 -16.32 42.96
CA TYR A 258 32.65 -15.89 44.22
C TYR A 258 33.03 -14.44 44.62
N ASP A 259 34.31 -14.07 44.55
CA ASP A 259 34.76 -12.71 44.89
C ASP A 259 34.14 -11.63 43.99
N THR A 260 33.96 -11.94 42.70
CA THR A 260 33.29 -11.05 41.74
C THR A 260 31.81 -10.93 42.05
N TRP A 261 31.16 -12.05 42.35
CA TRP A 261 29.76 -12.09 42.76
C TRP A 261 29.52 -11.29 44.06
N GLN A 262 30.38 -11.46 45.05
CA GLN A 262 30.30 -10.74 46.32
C GLN A 262 30.47 -9.23 46.11
N LYS A 263 31.47 -8.78 45.35
CA LYS A 263 31.65 -7.35 45.00
C LYS A 263 30.46 -6.78 44.25
N TRP A 264 29.84 -7.57 43.37
CA TRP A 264 28.63 -7.18 42.65
C TRP A 264 27.44 -6.99 43.60
N MET A 265 27.22 -7.94 44.53
CA MET A 265 26.18 -7.84 45.57
C MET A 265 26.41 -6.68 46.54
N ASP A 266 27.66 -6.43 46.94
CA ASP A 266 28.03 -5.30 47.78
C ASP A 266 27.75 -3.97 47.06
N GLY A 267 28.05 -3.91 45.76
CA GLY A 267 27.73 -2.77 44.90
C GLY A 267 26.23 -2.48 44.85
N LEU A 268 25.41 -3.50 44.58
CA LEU A 268 23.95 -3.39 44.58
C LEU A 268 23.42 -2.89 45.93
N SER A 269 23.91 -3.48 47.02
CA SER A 269 23.49 -3.13 48.39
C SER A 269 23.85 -1.69 48.74
N ARG A 270 25.05 -1.23 48.39
CA ARG A 270 25.48 0.17 48.59
C ARG A 270 24.60 1.16 47.86
N VAL A 271 24.29 0.92 46.58
CA VAL A 271 23.41 1.81 45.82
C VAL A 271 21.99 1.78 46.40
N ARG A 272 21.48 0.61 46.76
CA ARG A 272 20.17 0.47 47.41
C ARG A 272 20.09 1.28 48.71
N ASP A 273 21.05 1.11 49.61
CA ASP A 273 21.07 1.80 50.91
C ASP A 273 21.12 3.31 50.74
N TYR A 274 21.92 3.77 49.77
CA TYR A 274 21.99 5.17 49.42
C TYR A 274 20.66 5.71 48.88
N LEU A 275 20.00 5.00 47.95
CA LEU A 275 18.68 5.40 47.43
C LEU A 275 17.60 5.40 48.53
N LEU A 276 17.66 4.46 49.48
CA LEU A 276 16.75 4.45 50.64
C LEU A 276 16.98 5.65 51.56
N ALA A 277 18.23 6.02 51.82
CA ALA A 277 18.55 7.21 52.58
C ALA A 277 18.05 8.48 51.88
N LEU A 278 18.21 8.54 50.55
CA LEU A 278 17.72 9.65 49.73
C LEU A 278 16.19 9.72 49.74
N LYS A 279 15.49 8.60 49.60
CA LYS A 279 14.04 8.51 49.72
C LYS A 279 13.54 9.11 51.03
N GLN A 280 14.21 8.80 52.15
CA GLN A 280 13.86 9.36 53.46
C GLN A 280 14.08 10.88 53.49
N GLN A 281 15.18 11.38 52.93
CA GLN A 281 15.45 12.81 52.83
C GLN A 281 14.40 13.54 51.97
N LEU A 282 14.07 13.00 50.79
CA LEU A 282 13.03 13.53 49.89
C LEU A 282 11.66 13.57 50.58
N THR A 283 11.34 12.56 51.39
CA THR A 283 10.09 12.51 52.16
C THR A 283 10.04 13.61 53.21
N ARG A 284 11.16 13.90 53.89
CA ARG A 284 11.26 15.01 54.85
C ARG A 284 11.10 16.37 54.18
N MET A 285 11.68 16.55 53.00
CA MET A 285 11.55 17.80 52.22
C MET A 285 10.13 18.05 51.72
N ALA A 286 9.36 16.98 51.49
CA ALA A 286 7.98 17.08 51.02
C ALA A 286 6.95 17.37 52.14
N LEU A 287 7.34 17.28 53.41
CA LEU A 287 6.46 17.64 54.51
C LEU A 287 6.26 19.16 54.50
N PRO A 288 5.00 19.66 54.55
CA PRO A 288 4.75 21.09 54.62
C PRO A 288 5.44 21.62 55.87
N SER A 289 6.40 22.52 55.69
CA SER A 289 6.99 23.29 56.78
C SER A 289 5.87 24.11 57.41
N SER A 290 5.29 23.56 58.48
CA SER A 290 4.17 24.14 59.22
C SER A 290 4.59 25.52 59.73
N GLY A 291 4.27 26.58 58.98
CA GLY A 291 4.51 27.96 59.39
C GLY A 291 5.04 28.94 58.34
N GLN A 292 5.39 28.52 57.11
CA GLN A 292 5.78 29.48 56.06
C GLN A 292 5.04 29.21 54.74
N GLU A 293 3.81 29.71 54.67
CA GLU A 293 3.07 29.87 53.41
C GLU A 293 3.73 31.01 52.61
N GLY A 294 4.44 30.71 51.52
CA GLY A 294 4.85 31.78 50.60
C GLY A 294 5.93 31.50 49.57
N ALA A 295 6.73 30.44 49.69
CA ALA A 295 7.79 30.19 48.71
C ALA A 295 7.64 28.81 48.06
N SER A 296 7.13 28.78 46.83
CA SER A 296 7.30 27.67 45.89
C SER A 296 8.76 27.56 45.43
N GLY A 297 9.69 27.51 46.39
CA GLY A 297 11.09 27.24 46.12
C GLY A 297 11.20 25.83 45.61
N SER A 298 11.66 25.67 44.38
CA SER A 298 12.13 24.39 43.87
C SER A 298 13.27 23.94 44.79
N ALA A 299 12.95 23.07 45.76
CA ALA A 299 13.92 22.50 46.68
C ALA A 299 14.74 21.45 45.91
N ALA A 300 15.63 21.93 45.05
CA ALA A 300 16.59 21.11 44.34
C ALA A 300 17.66 20.66 45.34
N ILE A 301 17.87 19.35 45.45
CA ILE A 301 18.99 18.80 46.22
C ILE A 301 20.26 19.11 45.43
N SER A 302 21.21 19.75 46.08
CA SER A 302 22.51 20.07 45.49
C SER A 302 23.36 18.80 45.31
N ARG A 303 24.32 18.85 44.38
CA ARG A 303 25.27 17.75 44.17
C ARG A 303 26.07 17.45 45.44
N ASP A 304 26.44 18.48 46.20
CA ASP A 304 27.23 18.34 47.43
C ASP A 304 26.42 17.62 48.51
N GLU A 305 25.13 17.94 48.66
CA GLU A 305 24.24 17.21 49.58
C GLU A 305 24.07 15.73 49.18
N LEU A 306 24.01 15.44 47.88
CA LEU A 306 23.98 14.06 47.37
C LEU A 306 25.27 13.31 47.69
N GLN A 307 26.43 13.97 47.54
CA GLN A 307 27.74 13.41 47.87
C GLN A 307 27.87 13.16 49.38
N ASP A 308 27.52 14.13 50.22
CA ASP A 308 27.55 13.99 51.69
C ASP A 308 26.63 12.87 52.17
N LEU A 309 25.49 12.66 51.51
CA LEU A 309 24.61 11.54 51.78
C LEU A 309 25.27 10.20 51.38
N TRP A 310 25.98 10.15 50.26
CA TRP A 310 26.69 8.96 49.81
C TRP A 310 27.78 8.55 50.80
N ASP A 311 28.61 9.50 51.22
CA ASP A 311 29.74 9.24 52.12
C ASP A 311 29.27 8.72 53.49
N ARG A 312 28.16 9.28 54.01
CA ARG A 312 27.51 8.78 55.24
C ARG A 312 26.98 7.35 55.12
N CYS A 313 26.55 6.94 53.94
CA CYS A 313 26.11 5.56 53.68
C CYS A 313 27.32 4.63 53.52
N ALA A 314 28.37 5.08 52.85
CA ALA A 314 29.58 4.29 52.62
C ALA A 314 30.32 3.94 53.93
N ASP A 315 30.34 4.85 54.91
CA ASP A 315 31.00 4.62 56.19
C ASP A 315 30.26 3.66 57.13
N ARG A 316 28.97 3.40 56.91
CA ARG A 316 28.21 2.39 57.70
C ARG A 316 28.52 0.94 57.30
N ASN A 317 29.07 0.76 56.11
CA ASN A 317 29.34 -0.55 55.52
C ASN A 317 30.82 -0.96 55.63
N LYS A 318 31.63 -0.19 56.36
CA LYS A 318 33.01 -0.54 56.75
C LYS A 318 33.01 -1.08 58.18
#